data_AF-A0A959EXT4-F1
#
_entry.id   AF-A0A959EXT4-F1
#
_cell.length_a   1.000
_cell.length_b   1.000
_cell.length_c   1.000
_cell.angle_alpha   90.00
_cell.angle_beta   90.00
_cell.angle_gamma   90.00
#
_symmetry.space_group_name_H-M   'P 1'
#
loop_
_entity.id
_entity.type
_entity.pdbx_description
1 polymer ?
#
loop_
_entity_poly.entity_id
_entity_poly.type
_entity_poly.pdbx_seq_one_letter_code
_entity_poly.pdbx_strand_id
1 'polypeptide(L)' 'VVGKRFETEASGGVNIHTVRRIAMTGVDYVSVGALTHSATSLDLSLKVVGKE' A
#
# COMPACT_ATOMS: atom_id res chain seq x y z
N VAL A 1 -7.83 18.39 -6.72
CA VAL A 1 -6.40 18.73 -6.90
C VAL A 1 -6.27 20.24 -7.03
N VAL A 2 -5.42 20.88 -6.23
CA VAL A 2 -5.32 22.36 -6.09
C VAL A 2 -4.59 22.97 -7.30
N GLY A 3 -5.13 22.77 -8.50
CA GLY A 3 -4.56 23.27 -9.76
C GLY A 3 -3.10 22.87 -9.99
N LYS A 4 -2.63 21.75 -9.42
CA LYS A 4 -1.23 21.30 -9.40
C LYS A 4 -0.23 22.33 -8.83
N ARG A 5 -0.70 23.25 -7.97
CA ARG A 5 0.16 24.26 -7.32
C ARG A 5 0.97 23.69 -6.16
N PHE A 6 0.47 22.62 -5.56
CA PHE A 6 1.09 21.91 -4.44
C PHE A 6 0.88 20.41 -4.66
N GLU A 7 1.79 19.62 -4.09
CA GLU A 7 1.59 18.18 -3.97
C GLU A 7 0.38 17.89 -3.07
N THR A 8 -0.39 16.89 -3.45
CA THR A 8 -1.63 16.50 -2.79
C THR A 8 -1.59 15.02 -2.45
N GLU A 9 -2.05 14.69 -1.25
CA GLU A 9 -2.13 13.32 -0.76
C GLU A 9 -3.57 12.97 -0.40
N ALA A 10 -4.02 11.78 -0.80
CA ALA A 10 -5.23 11.16 -0.26
C ALA A 10 -4.86 10.09 0.77
N SER A 11 -5.56 10.09 1.90
CA SER A 11 -5.39 9.13 3.00
C SER A 11 -6.74 8.67 3.56
N GLY A 12 -6.71 7.59 4.35
CA GLY A 12 -7.88 7.02 5.03
C GLY A 12 -8.71 6.08 4.16
N GLY A 13 -9.11 4.92 4.72
CA GLY A 13 -10.01 3.97 4.05
C GLY A 13 -9.48 3.35 2.73
N VAL A 14 -8.17 3.42 2.49
CA VAL A 14 -7.55 2.89 1.27
C VAL A 14 -7.39 1.37 1.35
N ASN A 15 -7.83 0.65 0.32
CA ASN A 15 -7.65 -0.78 0.14
C ASN A 15 -7.53 -1.13 -1.35
N ILE A 16 -7.33 -2.41 -1.67
CA ILE A 16 -7.09 -2.87 -3.06
C ILE A 16 -8.21 -2.51 -4.04
N HIS A 17 -9.45 -2.36 -3.55
CA HIS A 17 -10.61 -2.00 -4.36
C HIS A 17 -10.75 -0.48 -4.55
N THR A 18 -10.22 0.33 -3.63
CA THR A 18 -10.38 1.80 -3.66
C THR A 18 -9.16 2.53 -4.22
N VAL A 19 -7.96 1.97 -4.07
CA VAL A 19 -6.68 2.65 -4.38
C VAL A 19 -6.62 3.21 -5.80
N ARG A 20 -7.05 2.43 -6.81
CA ARG A 20 -7.05 2.88 -8.21
C ARG A 20 -7.96 4.09 -8.42
N ARG A 21 -9.19 4.03 -7.90
CA ARG A 21 -10.16 5.13 -8.04
C ARG A 21 -9.63 6.41 -7.37
N ILE A 22 -8.98 6.28 -6.21
CA ILE A 22 -8.38 7.41 -5.49
C ILE A 22 -7.24 8.01 -6.31
N ALA A 23 -6.33 7.20 -6.84
CA ALA A 23 -5.24 7.68 -7.70
C ALA A 23 -5.75 8.42 -8.95
N MET A 24 -6.84 7.95 -9.55
CA MET A 24 -7.46 8.59 -10.72
C MET A 24 -8.11 9.96 -10.42
N THR A 25 -8.24 10.36 -9.14
CA THR A 25 -8.68 11.72 -8.79
C THR A 25 -7.63 12.80 -9.09
N GLY A 26 -6.39 12.37 -9.38
CA GLY A 26 -5.26 13.24 -9.74
C GLY A 26 -4.43 13.72 -8.56
N VAL A 27 -4.54 13.06 -7.40
CA VAL A 27 -3.60 13.26 -6.28
C VAL A 27 -2.21 12.73 -6.64
N ASP A 28 -1.19 13.32 -6.03
CA ASP A 28 0.22 12.96 -6.27
C ASP A 28 0.62 11.72 -5.47
N TYR A 29 0.08 11.58 -4.25
CA TYR A 29 0.36 10.47 -3.35
C TYR A 29 -0.92 9.84 -2.79
N VAL A 30 -0.84 8.55 -2.47
CA VAL A 30 -1.88 7.83 -1.72
C VAL A 30 -1.21 7.11 -0.56
N SER A 31 -1.52 7.50 0.67
CA SER A 31 -1.00 6.81 1.85
C SER A 31 -1.93 5.69 2.31
N VAL A 32 -1.35 4.52 2.58
CA VAL A 32 -2.10 3.31 2.92
C VAL A 32 -1.57 2.73 4.23
N GLY A 33 -2.13 3.18 5.36
CA GLY A 33 -1.71 2.72 6.68
C GLY A 33 -1.87 1.21 6.89
N ALA A 34 -2.82 0.56 6.20
CA ALA A 34 -3.03 -0.88 6.26
C ALA A 34 -1.80 -1.70 5.83
N LEU A 35 -0.89 -1.13 5.02
CA LEU A 35 0.34 -1.79 4.58
C LEU A 35 1.32 -2.06 5.73
N THR A 36 1.20 -1.35 6.86
CA THR A 36 2.12 -1.52 7.99
C THR A 36 1.44 -2.06 9.24
N HIS A 37 0.25 -1.57 9.61
CA HIS A 37 -0.43 -2.01 10.84
C HIS A 37 -1.35 -3.24 10.66
N SER A 38 -1.58 -3.70 9.43
CA SER A 38 -2.53 -4.80 9.14
C SER A 38 -2.13 -5.67 7.95
N ALA A 39 -0.85 -5.64 7.55
CA ALA A 39 -0.38 -6.53 6.49
C ALA A 39 -0.29 -7.97 7.00
N THR A 40 -0.82 -8.91 6.24
CA THR A 40 -0.67 -10.35 6.52
C THR A 40 0.79 -10.74 6.37
N SER A 41 1.33 -11.44 7.37
CA SER A 41 2.69 -11.98 7.31
C SER A 41 2.83 -13.03 6.21
N LEU A 42 4.00 -13.07 5.57
CA LEU A 42 4.34 -14.13 4.63
C LEU A 42 4.64 -15.43 5.40
N ASP A 43 4.08 -16.54 4.94
CA ASP A 43 4.38 -17.86 5.48
C ASP A 43 5.76 -18.31 4.98
N LEU A 44 6.74 -18.35 5.89
CA LEU A 44 8.14 -18.63 5.58
C LEU A 44 8.66 -19.75 6.50
N SER A 45 9.37 -20.72 5.92
CA SER A 45 10.04 -21.77 6.66
C SER A 45 11.44 -22.05 6.13
N LEU A 46 12.34 -22.47 7.03
CA LEU A 46 13.67 -22.92 6.69
C LEU A 46 13.71 -24.46 6.80
N LYS A 47 13.90 -25.15 5.69
CA LYS A 47 14.09 -26.60 5.67
C LYS A 47 15.58 -26.93 5.59
N VAL A 48 16.13 -27.44 6.68
CA VAL A 48 17.51 -27.95 6.70
C VAL A 48 17.55 -29.31 6.02
N VAL A 49 18.43 -29.47 5.03
CA VAL A 49 18.72 -30.75 4.39
C VAL A 49 20.10 -31.21 4.85
N GLY A 50 20.18 -32.39 5.47
CA GLY A 50 21.44 -33.03 5.86
C GLY A 50 22.16 -33.63 4.66
N LYS A 51 23.48 -33.86 4.78
CA LYS A 51 24.22 -34.74 3.87
C LYS A 51 24.19 -36.16 4.44
N GLU A 52 23.84 -37.13 3.60
CA GLU A 52 24.15 -38.55 3.82
C GLU A 52 25.67 -38.76 3.90
#